data_AF-A0A925XC46-F1
#
_entry.id   AF-A0A925XC46-F1
#
_cell.length_a   1.000
_cell.length_b   1.000
_cell.length_c   1.000
_cell.angle_alpha   90.00
_cell.angle_beta   90.00
_cell.angle_gamma   90.00
#
_symmetry.space_group_name_H-M   'P 1'
#
loop_
_entity.id
_entity.type
_entity.pdbx_description
1 polymer ?
#
loop_
_entity_poly.entity_id
_entity_poly.type
_entity_poly.pdbx_seq_one_letter_code
_entity_poly.pdbx_strand_id
1 'polypeptide(L)'
;MNYKNKFLIVLVMMLAPFITKAQKKFEWNRDKKIQQKQNREDSSKWDKNNFVADSASYARTKKGFFPVPKYDLVAPNSFDGLGYGGSYKGDTINGKKFVHNFYYVNNCLTNQEFVGNKKDEVFFCIISLTDFVDERRFTHMSSGISSRNHPDYLAEGFIKTKDNTIQYAAFITGDRQAYAIVNSRIFDLNLGRIIVIVPQKDHSLRSFQINIPIVSSEEIKKYIAKVLNRPEIVRSYTSKGSI
;
A
#
# COMPACT_ATOMS: atom_id res chain seq x y z
N MET A 1 -41.46 76.98 0.92
CA MET A 1 -40.52 76.77 2.04
C MET A 1 -39.71 75.51 1.74
N ASN A 2 -38.40 75.68 1.56
CA ASN A 2 -37.39 74.64 1.33
C ASN A 2 -37.26 73.70 2.52
N TYR A 3 -37.08 72.39 2.28
CA TYR A 3 -36.16 71.46 2.98
C TYR A 3 -36.22 70.13 2.18
N LYS A 4 -35.32 69.85 1.22
CA LYS A 4 -34.01 69.19 1.41
C LYS A 4 -34.01 68.15 2.54
N ASN A 5 -34.00 66.85 2.18
CA ASN A 5 -33.16 65.77 2.73
C ASN A 5 -33.64 64.41 2.17
N LYS A 6 -32.97 63.85 1.17
CA LYS A 6 -31.92 62.82 1.32
C LYS A 6 -32.42 61.57 2.06
N PHE A 7 -32.84 60.55 1.32
CA PHE A 7 -32.64 59.14 1.70
C PHE A 7 -32.55 58.28 0.44
N LEU A 8 -31.39 58.32 -0.21
CA LEU A 8 -30.95 57.27 -1.11
C LEU A 8 -30.42 56.14 -0.22
N ILE A 9 -31.24 55.11 0.01
CA ILE A 9 -30.76 53.90 0.68
C ILE A 9 -29.91 53.15 -0.33
N VAL A 10 -28.62 53.44 -0.30
CA VAL A 10 -27.56 52.61 -0.89
C VAL A 10 -27.51 51.34 -0.05
N LEU A 11 -28.11 50.25 -0.54
CA LEU A 11 -27.94 48.91 0.00
C LEU A 11 -26.56 48.37 -0.44
N VAL A 12 -25.51 48.87 0.21
CA VAL A 12 -24.15 48.31 0.14
C VAL A 12 -23.78 47.93 1.56
N MET A 13 -23.53 46.63 1.78
CA MET A 13 -23.07 45.91 2.98
C MET A 13 -24.04 44.72 3.22
N MET A 14 -23.69 43.44 3.09
CA MET A 14 -22.39 42.79 3.21
C MET A 14 -22.38 41.54 2.31
N LEU A 15 -21.67 41.57 1.18
CA LEU A 15 -21.06 40.35 0.67
C LEU A 15 -19.80 40.17 1.50
N ALA A 16 -19.95 39.57 2.68
CA ALA A 16 -18.80 38.98 3.35
C ALA A 16 -18.20 37.99 2.33
N PRO A 17 -16.94 38.15 1.88
CA PRO A 17 -16.31 37.08 1.16
C PRO A 17 -16.30 35.92 2.15
N PHE A 18 -17.08 34.88 1.87
CA PHE A 18 -16.78 33.56 2.37
C PHE A 18 -15.40 33.25 1.79
N ILE A 19 -14.36 33.70 2.48
CA ILE A 19 -13.05 33.09 2.40
C ILE A 19 -13.31 31.73 3.05
N THR A 20 -13.83 30.79 2.25
CA THR A 20 -13.62 29.38 2.49
C THR A 20 -12.11 29.28 2.61
N LYS A 21 -11.59 29.23 3.83
CA LYS A 21 -10.24 28.73 4.09
C LYS A 21 -10.25 27.39 3.40
N ALA A 22 -9.68 27.31 2.20
CA ALA A 22 -9.42 26.05 1.55
C ALA A 22 -8.68 25.25 2.61
N GLN A 23 -9.33 24.21 3.12
CA GLN A 23 -8.74 23.38 4.16
C GLN A 23 -7.44 22.87 3.56
N LYS A 24 -6.31 23.37 4.08
CA LYS A 24 -5.00 23.12 3.50
C LYS A 24 -4.83 21.60 3.45
N LYS A 25 -4.70 21.06 2.24
CA LYS A 25 -4.53 19.62 2.04
C LYS A 25 -3.32 19.14 2.84
N PHE A 26 -3.41 17.93 3.38
CA PHE A 26 -2.27 17.35 4.06
C PHE A 26 -1.14 17.13 3.05
N GLU A 27 0.04 17.65 3.36
CA GLU A 27 1.23 17.49 2.53
C GLU A 27 2.33 16.80 3.33
N TRP A 28 2.88 15.68 2.83
CA TRP A 28 4.01 14.96 3.46
C TRP A 28 5.37 15.50 2.98
N ASN A 29 5.72 16.69 3.44
CA ASN A 29 6.93 17.38 3.02
C ASN A 29 8.17 17.02 3.87
N ARG A 30 9.33 17.58 3.50
CA ARG A 30 10.62 17.34 4.18
C ARG A 30 10.57 17.66 5.67
N ASP A 31 9.94 18.76 6.06
CA ASP A 31 9.87 19.18 7.47
C ASP A 31 9.09 18.18 8.31
N LYS A 32 7.97 17.67 7.81
CA LYS A 32 7.22 16.60 8.49
C LYS A 32 8.01 15.29 8.58
N LYS A 33 8.80 14.94 7.56
CA LYS A 33 9.70 13.78 7.63
C LYS A 33 10.76 13.95 8.73
N ILE A 34 11.35 15.15 8.85
CA ILE A 34 12.32 15.46 9.91
C ILE A 34 11.64 15.38 11.28
N GLN A 35 10.46 15.97 11.43
CA GLN A 35 9.70 15.90 12.67
C GLN A 35 9.35 14.46 13.05
N GLN A 36 8.96 13.63 12.07
CA GLN A 36 8.64 12.23 12.33
C GLN A 36 9.86 11.40 12.71
N LYS A 37 11.04 11.68 12.12
CA LYS A 37 12.31 11.11 12.58
C LYS A 37 12.56 11.46 14.05
N GLN A 38 12.43 12.74 14.42
CA GLN A 38 12.63 13.20 15.80
C GLN A 38 11.62 12.54 16.76
N ASN A 39 10.34 12.43 16.38
CA ASN A 39 9.33 11.74 17.17
C ASN A 39 9.69 10.26 17.42
N ARG A 40 10.28 9.56 16.43
CA ARG A 40 10.73 8.16 16.58
C ARG A 40 11.87 8.03 17.59
N GLU A 41 12.72 9.05 17.71
CA GLU A 41 13.86 9.09 18.62
C GLU A 41 13.49 9.56 20.04
N ASP A 42 12.32 10.18 20.22
CA ASP A 42 11.83 10.69 21.50
C ASP A 42 10.86 9.70 22.18
N SER A 43 11.33 9.05 23.25
CA SER A 43 10.54 8.06 23.99
C SER A 43 9.28 8.62 24.67
N SER A 44 9.20 9.94 24.87
CA SER A 44 7.99 10.59 25.39
C SER A 44 6.85 10.63 24.36
N LYS A 45 7.17 10.43 23.07
CA LYS A 45 6.21 10.43 21.96
C LYS A 45 5.70 9.04 21.60
N TRP A 46 6.34 8.00 22.12
CA TRP A 46 5.97 6.62 21.81
C TRP A 46 4.56 6.28 22.28
N ASP A 47 3.87 5.50 21.47
CA ASP A 47 2.58 4.95 21.82
C ASP A 47 2.79 3.79 22.80
N LYS A 48 2.41 4.01 24.07
CA LYS A 48 2.57 3.02 25.14
C LYS A 48 1.77 1.74 24.89
N ASN A 49 0.60 1.84 24.27
CA ASN A 49 -0.25 0.70 24.01
C ASN A 49 0.37 -0.19 22.92
N ASN A 50 0.83 0.42 21.83
CA ASN A 50 1.58 -0.29 20.79
C ASN A 50 2.87 -0.90 21.35
N PHE A 51 3.61 -0.16 22.18
CA PHE A 51 4.84 -0.67 22.80
C PHE A 51 4.60 -1.92 23.64
N VAL A 52 3.58 -1.92 24.49
CA VAL A 52 3.24 -3.08 25.33
C VAL A 52 2.80 -4.27 24.47
N ALA A 53 1.95 -4.03 23.48
CA ALA A 53 1.48 -5.07 22.56
C ALA A 53 2.64 -5.69 21.76
N ASP A 54 3.51 -4.85 21.22
CA ASP A 54 4.68 -5.27 20.45
C ASP A 54 5.66 -6.02 21.38
N SER A 55 5.99 -5.50 22.56
CA SER A 55 6.85 -6.18 23.53
C SER A 55 6.37 -7.60 23.86
N ALA A 56 5.08 -7.77 24.14
CA ALA A 56 4.50 -9.08 24.42
C ALA A 56 4.55 -10.03 23.21
N SER A 57 4.33 -9.50 22.00
CA SER A 57 4.36 -10.31 20.77
C SER A 57 5.78 -10.74 20.40
N TYR A 58 6.74 -9.82 20.47
CA TYR A 58 8.12 -10.03 20.06
C TYR A 58 8.94 -10.81 21.11
N ALA A 59 8.59 -10.74 22.40
CA ALA A 59 9.18 -11.60 23.44
C ALA A 59 9.03 -13.09 23.12
N ARG A 60 7.88 -13.49 22.55
CA ARG A 60 7.62 -14.89 22.15
C ARG A 60 8.49 -15.35 20.99
N THR A 61 8.95 -14.44 20.15
CA THR A 61 9.72 -14.75 18.93
C THR A 61 11.20 -14.41 19.04
N LYS A 62 11.65 -13.84 20.18
CA LYS A 62 13.02 -13.33 20.40
C LYS A 62 13.50 -12.37 19.30
N LYS A 63 12.58 -11.67 18.65
CA LYS A 63 12.89 -10.67 17.62
C LYS A 63 12.98 -9.28 18.25
N GLY A 64 13.87 -8.44 17.75
CA GLY A 64 13.87 -7.02 18.09
C GLY A 64 12.67 -6.29 17.45
N PHE A 65 12.23 -5.21 18.08
CA PHE A 65 11.24 -4.29 17.52
C PHE A 65 11.64 -2.85 17.80
N PHE A 66 11.22 -1.93 16.93
CA PHE A 66 11.36 -0.50 17.16
C PHE A 66 10.06 0.04 17.76
N PRO A 67 10.12 0.79 18.86
CA PRO A 67 8.95 1.51 19.38
C PRO A 67 8.49 2.57 18.36
N VAL A 68 7.19 2.87 18.37
CA VAL A 68 6.60 3.81 17.40
C VAL A 68 5.94 5.00 18.10
N PRO A 69 6.06 6.21 17.53
CA PRO A 69 5.30 7.36 17.99
C PRO A 69 3.79 7.15 17.82
N LYS A 70 2.99 7.91 18.59
CA LYS A 70 1.55 8.01 18.33
C LYS A 70 1.31 8.50 16.89
N TYR A 71 0.43 7.82 16.17
CA TYR A 71 0.14 8.16 14.76
C TYR A 71 -0.42 9.58 14.61
N ASP A 72 -1.19 10.06 15.59
CA ASP A 72 -1.76 11.41 15.58
C ASP A 72 -0.71 12.54 15.60
N LEU A 73 0.57 12.22 15.86
CA LEU A 73 1.67 13.18 15.73
C LEU A 73 2.00 13.50 14.26
N VAL A 74 1.56 12.66 13.31
CA VAL A 74 1.63 12.93 11.87
C VAL A 74 0.56 13.94 11.48
N ALA A 75 -0.69 13.64 11.84
CA ALA A 75 -1.81 14.57 11.91
C ALA A 75 -2.95 13.93 12.73
N PRO A 76 -3.85 14.72 13.34
CA PRO A 76 -4.98 14.15 14.09
C PRO A 76 -5.83 13.22 13.23
N ASN A 77 -6.10 11.99 13.71
CA ASN A 77 -6.89 10.97 13.03
C ASN A 77 -6.37 10.65 11.61
N SER A 78 -5.05 10.67 11.42
CA SER A 78 -4.44 10.50 10.10
C SER A 78 -4.28 9.06 9.63
N PHE A 79 -4.56 8.07 10.50
CA PHE A 79 -4.43 6.65 10.20
C PHE A 79 -5.80 5.95 10.32
N ASP A 80 -6.17 5.21 9.28
CA ASP A 80 -7.45 4.46 9.22
C ASP A 80 -7.25 2.97 8.90
N GLY A 81 -6.05 2.43 9.14
CA GLY A 81 -5.76 1.02 8.91
C GLY A 81 -5.21 0.70 7.52
N LEU A 82 -4.84 -0.56 7.39
CA LEU A 82 -4.25 -1.17 6.19
C LEU A 82 -4.47 -2.67 6.25
N GLY A 83 -4.28 -3.34 5.12
CA GLY A 83 -4.49 -4.78 5.07
C GLY A 83 -3.89 -5.43 3.84
N TYR A 84 -4.10 -6.73 3.74
CA TYR A 84 -3.71 -7.53 2.59
C TYR A 84 -4.78 -8.56 2.26
N GLY A 85 -4.71 -9.08 1.04
CA GLY A 85 -5.52 -10.20 0.58
C GLY A 85 -4.76 -11.01 -0.46
N GLY A 86 -5.31 -12.15 -0.87
CA GLY A 86 -4.61 -13.05 -1.79
C GLY A 86 -5.42 -14.28 -2.17
N SER A 87 -4.84 -15.10 -3.05
CA SER A 87 -5.32 -16.46 -3.35
C SER A 87 -4.30 -17.47 -2.84
N TYR A 88 -4.53 -17.97 -1.62
CA TYR A 88 -3.64 -18.93 -0.95
C TYR A 88 -3.85 -20.36 -1.44
N LYS A 89 -5.06 -20.71 -1.90
CA LYS A 89 -5.33 -22.03 -2.53
C LYS A 89 -4.86 -22.08 -3.99
N GLY A 90 -4.62 -20.91 -4.56
CA GLY A 90 -4.22 -20.71 -5.94
C GLY A 90 -5.40 -20.69 -6.90
N ASP A 91 -5.28 -19.87 -7.93
CA ASP A 91 -6.23 -19.76 -9.02
C ASP A 91 -5.70 -20.56 -10.22
N THR A 92 -6.57 -21.37 -10.82
CA THR A 92 -6.22 -22.12 -12.03
C THR A 92 -6.60 -21.31 -13.27
N ILE A 93 -5.59 -21.00 -14.09
CA ILE A 93 -5.75 -20.26 -15.35
C ILE A 93 -4.96 -21.01 -16.42
N ASN A 94 -5.63 -21.39 -17.51
CA ASN A 94 -5.03 -22.13 -18.63
C ASN A 94 -4.26 -23.38 -18.18
N GLY A 95 -4.81 -24.12 -17.21
CA GLY A 95 -4.21 -25.33 -16.65
C GLY A 95 -2.98 -25.11 -15.76
N LYS A 96 -2.58 -23.85 -15.54
CA LYS A 96 -1.49 -23.45 -14.63
C LYS A 96 -2.06 -22.89 -13.34
N LYS A 97 -1.33 -23.06 -12.23
CA LYS A 97 -1.74 -22.58 -10.91
C LYS A 97 -0.97 -21.30 -10.56
N PHE A 98 -1.71 -20.27 -10.15
CA PHE A 98 -1.14 -19.00 -9.71
C PHE A 98 -1.53 -18.73 -8.28
N VAL A 99 -0.61 -18.21 -7.49
CA VAL A 99 -0.91 -17.64 -6.18
C VAL A 99 -0.55 -16.17 -6.17
N HIS A 100 -1.22 -15.39 -5.34
CA HIS A 100 -0.97 -13.95 -5.31
C HIS A 100 -1.25 -13.35 -3.94
N ASN A 101 -0.56 -12.25 -3.66
CA ASN A 101 -0.81 -11.35 -2.53
C ASN A 101 -0.99 -9.93 -3.06
N PHE A 102 -1.84 -9.15 -2.40
CA PHE A 102 -1.97 -7.73 -2.62
C PHE A 102 -2.12 -7.01 -1.28
N TYR A 103 -1.66 -5.77 -1.24
CA TYR A 103 -1.55 -4.95 -0.04
C TYR A 103 -2.18 -3.60 -0.29
N TYR A 104 -2.96 -3.13 0.68
CA TYR A 104 -3.71 -1.90 0.56
C TYR A 104 -3.64 -1.04 1.82
N VAL A 105 -3.87 0.25 1.62
CA VAL A 105 -3.99 1.26 2.68
C VAL A 105 -5.38 1.86 2.58
N ASN A 106 -6.08 1.97 3.71
CA ASN A 106 -7.39 2.60 3.74
C ASN A 106 -7.30 4.10 3.40
N ASN A 107 -8.39 4.64 2.90
CA ASN A 107 -8.51 6.07 2.63
C ASN A 107 -8.48 6.84 3.94
N CYS A 108 -7.50 7.74 4.08
CA CYS A 108 -7.29 8.53 5.27
C CYS A 108 -6.76 9.92 4.90
N LEU A 109 -6.62 10.80 5.89
CA LEU A 109 -6.20 12.19 5.69
C LEU A 109 -4.91 12.32 4.86
N THR A 110 -3.99 11.36 4.97
CA THR A 110 -2.66 11.42 4.34
C THR A 110 -2.63 10.94 2.89
N ASN A 111 -3.63 10.18 2.44
CA ASN A 111 -3.67 9.64 1.08
C ASN A 111 -4.97 9.91 0.31
N GLN A 112 -5.98 10.52 0.93
CA GLN A 112 -7.30 10.76 0.33
C GLN A 112 -7.26 11.47 -1.03
N GLU A 113 -6.27 12.34 -1.28
CA GLU A 113 -6.14 13.02 -2.57
C GLU A 113 -5.73 12.10 -3.71
N PHE A 114 -5.08 10.97 -3.40
CA PHE A 114 -4.65 9.96 -4.38
C PHE A 114 -5.69 8.84 -4.51
N VAL A 115 -6.29 8.44 -3.39
CA VAL A 115 -7.31 7.38 -3.33
C VAL A 115 -8.64 7.85 -3.95
N GLY A 116 -8.95 9.14 -3.82
CA GLY A 116 -10.19 9.74 -4.29
C GLY A 116 -11.39 9.20 -3.51
N ASN A 117 -12.45 8.79 -4.23
CA ASN A 117 -13.68 8.29 -3.63
C ASN A 117 -13.64 6.79 -3.27
N LYS A 118 -12.48 6.13 -3.41
CA LYS A 118 -12.34 4.71 -3.04
C LYS A 118 -12.17 4.56 -1.53
N LYS A 119 -12.54 3.39 -1.00
CA LYS A 119 -12.36 3.07 0.42
C LYS A 119 -10.88 2.82 0.80
N ASP A 120 -10.09 2.36 -0.17
CA ASP A 120 -8.69 2.00 -0.01
C ASP A 120 -7.99 2.04 -1.38
N GLU A 121 -6.66 1.89 -1.35
CA GLU A 121 -5.84 1.72 -2.54
C GLU A 121 -4.90 0.52 -2.40
N VAL A 122 -4.84 -0.31 -3.45
CA VAL A 122 -3.81 -1.34 -3.56
C VAL A 122 -2.52 -0.70 -4.06
N PHE A 123 -1.51 -0.62 -3.19
CA PHE A 123 -0.21 -0.06 -3.55
C PHE A 123 0.75 -1.10 -4.14
N PHE A 124 0.55 -2.38 -3.83
CA PHE A 124 1.39 -3.47 -4.31
C PHE A 124 0.61 -4.78 -4.45
N CYS A 125 0.83 -5.47 -5.56
CA CYS A 125 0.35 -6.83 -5.79
C CYS A 125 1.45 -7.66 -6.46
N ILE A 126 1.69 -8.85 -5.93
CA ILE A 126 2.59 -9.84 -6.50
C ILE A 126 1.81 -11.09 -6.84
N ILE A 127 2.00 -11.58 -8.06
CA ILE A 127 1.40 -12.79 -8.60
C ILE A 127 2.54 -13.72 -8.98
N SER A 128 2.47 -14.99 -8.61
CA SER A 128 3.44 -15.99 -9.05
C SER A 128 2.76 -17.21 -9.63
N LEU A 129 3.30 -17.69 -10.75
CA LEU A 129 3.12 -19.08 -11.16
C LEU A 129 3.69 -19.99 -10.05
N THR A 130 3.00 -21.08 -9.73
CA THR A 130 3.47 -22.06 -8.75
C THR A 130 3.09 -23.49 -9.15
N ASP A 131 3.94 -24.43 -8.78
CA ASP A 131 3.72 -25.87 -8.83
C ASP A 131 3.54 -26.49 -7.43
N PHE A 132 3.49 -25.65 -6.39
CA PHE A 132 3.34 -26.04 -4.99
C PHE A 132 2.28 -25.20 -4.28
N VAL A 133 1.32 -25.87 -3.65
CA VAL A 133 0.34 -25.29 -2.73
C VAL A 133 0.15 -26.26 -1.57
N ASP A 134 0.41 -25.79 -0.36
CA ASP A 134 0.07 -26.49 0.87
C ASP A 134 -1.34 -26.10 1.31
N GLU A 135 -2.32 -26.91 0.92
CA GLU A 135 -3.74 -26.63 1.20
C GLU A 135 -4.12 -26.80 2.68
N ARG A 136 -3.24 -27.37 3.51
CA ARG A 136 -3.51 -27.64 4.93
C ARG A 136 -2.95 -26.56 5.83
N ARG A 137 -1.68 -26.20 5.64
CA ARG A 137 -0.96 -25.27 6.52
C ARG A 137 -0.56 -23.97 5.84
N PHE A 138 -0.78 -23.85 4.53
CA PHE A 138 -0.46 -22.65 3.73
C PHE A 138 1.01 -22.21 3.84
N THR A 139 1.93 -23.15 4.05
CA THR A 139 3.37 -22.86 4.27
C THR A 139 4.09 -22.34 3.03
N HIS A 140 3.44 -22.35 1.87
CA HIS A 140 3.93 -21.80 0.61
C HIS A 140 3.80 -20.28 0.52
N MET A 141 3.04 -19.63 1.42
CA MET A 141 2.87 -18.18 1.37
C MET A 141 2.94 -17.54 2.76
N SER A 142 3.53 -16.36 2.82
CA SER A 142 3.45 -15.49 3.98
C SER A 142 3.18 -14.06 3.55
N SER A 143 2.40 -13.35 4.35
CA SER A 143 2.04 -11.96 4.12
C SER A 143 2.15 -11.20 5.43
N GLY A 144 3.02 -10.21 5.46
CA GLY A 144 3.13 -9.22 6.54
C GLY A 144 2.86 -7.83 6.00
N ILE A 145 2.18 -7.01 6.77
CA ILE A 145 2.02 -5.59 6.50
C ILE A 145 2.16 -4.82 7.81
N SER A 146 2.79 -3.65 7.77
CA SER A 146 3.12 -2.87 8.96
C SER A 146 2.74 -1.40 8.80
N SER A 147 1.94 -0.93 9.76
CA SER A 147 1.63 0.49 9.98
C SER A 147 2.64 1.17 10.90
N ARG A 148 3.64 0.44 11.42
CA ARG A 148 4.64 0.97 12.36
C ARG A 148 5.52 2.09 11.77
N ASN A 149 5.38 2.36 10.48
CA ASN A 149 6.06 3.44 9.78
C ASN A 149 5.14 4.63 9.40
N HIS A 150 3.87 4.66 9.83
CA HIS A 150 2.88 5.66 9.42
C HIS A 150 3.47 7.09 9.34
N PRO A 151 3.25 7.83 8.23
CA PRO A 151 2.39 7.52 7.07
C PRO A 151 3.07 6.71 5.96
N ASP A 152 4.24 6.15 6.21
CA ASP A 152 4.86 5.17 5.32
C ASP A 152 4.37 3.75 5.70
N TYR A 153 4.24 2.86 4.72
CA TYR A 153 3.71 1.52 4.92
C TYR A 153 4.59 0.47 4.28
N LEU A 154 4.85 -0.62 5.00
CA LEU A 154 5.68 -1.72 4.56
C LEU A 154 4.81 -2.98 4.40
N ALA A 155 4.92 -3.63 3.25
CA ALA A 155 4.48 -4.98 2.97
C ALA A 155 5.70 -5.89 2.83
N GLU A 156 5.61 -7.10 3.33
CA GLU A 156 6.64 -8.12 3.17
C GLU A 156 6.02 -9.50 3.09
N GLY A 157 6.79 -10.47 2.59
CA GLY A 157 6.32 -11.83 2.50
C GLY A 157 7.16 -12.71 1.61
N PHE A 158 6.62 -13.89 1.35
CA PHE A 158 7.20 -14.80 0.39
C PHE A 158 6.14 -15.65 -0.30
N ILE A 159 6.50 -16.18 -1.46
CA ILE A 159 5.78 -17.23 -2.17
C ILE A 159 6.79 -18.35 -2.48
N LYS A 160 6.48 -19.60 -2.12
CA LYS A 160 7.28 -20.78 -2.43
C LYS A 160 6.70 -21.53 -3.62
N THR A 161 7.58 -21.99 -4.50
CA THR A 161 7.33 -23.10 -5.42
C THR A 161 7.88 -24.38 -4.78
N LYS A 162 7.92 -25.51 -5.50
CA LYS A 162 8.59 -26.72 -4.96
C LYS A 162 10.05 -26.47 -4.60
N ASP A 163 10.78 -25.78 -5.49
CA ASP A 163 12.24 -25.66 -5.44
C ASP A 163 12.75 -24.21 -5.44
N ASN A 164 11.89 -23.22 -5.19
CA ASN A 164 12.27 -21.81 -5.14
C ASN A 164 11.45 -21.04 -4.09
N THR A 165 12.00 -19.92 -3.61
CA THR A 165 11.30 -18.96 -2.76
C THR A 165 11.43 -17.56 -3.34
N ILE A 166 10.29 -16.99 -3.68
CA ILE A 166 10.16 -15.61 -4.10
C ILE A 166 9.94 -14.77 -2.84
N GLN A 167 10.97 -14.06 -2.40
CA GLN A 167 10.92 -13.19 -1.23
C GLN A 167 10.72 -11.76 -1.69
N TYR A 168 9.87 -11.02 -0.97
CA TYR A 168 9.61 -9.64 -1.32
C TYR A 168 9.41 -8.74 -0.11
N ALA A 169 9.76 -7.48 -0.32
CA ALA A 169 9.36 -6.35 0.51
C ALA A 169 8.92 -5.22 -0.43
N ALA A 170 7.84 -4.54 -0.10
CA ALA A 170 7.35 -3.40 -0.85
C ALA A 170 6.92 -2.32 0.12
N PHE A 171 7.11 -1.06 -0.24
CA PHE A 171 6.68 0.04 0.61
C PHE A 171 6.12 1.18 -0.22
N ILE A 172 5.25 1.95 0.40
CA ILE A 172 4.78 3.24 -0.10
C ILE A 172 4.98 4.29 0.99
N THR A 173 5.51 5.44 0.62
CA THR A 173 5.76 6.55 1.54
C THR A 173 4.61 7.54 1.54
N GLY A 174 4.53 8.39 2.57
CA GLY A 174 3.53 9.46 2.65
C GLY A 174 3.61 10.46 1.50
N ASP A 175 4.77 10.59 0.84
CA ASP A 175 5.00 11.41 -0.37
C ASP A 175 4.91 10.58 -1.65
N ARG A 176 4.29 9.40 -1.55
CA ARG A 176 3.84 8.57 -2.68
C ARG A 176 4.94 7.95 -3.52
N GLN A 177 6.17 7.93 -3.02
CA GLN A 177 7.19 7.07 -3.59
C GLN A 177 6.90 5.62 -3.19
N ALA A 178 6.94 4.71 -4.16
CA ALA A 178 6.57 3.33 -3.92
C ALA A 178 7.54 2.40 -4.65
N TYR A 179 8.07 1.43 -3.91
CA TYR A 179 9.06 0.49 -4.43
C TYR A 179 8.77 -0.92 -3.94
N ALA A 180 9.20 -1.91 -4.72
CA ALA A 180 9.29 -3.29 -4.29
C ALA A 180 10.69 -3.83 -4.54
N ILE A 181 11.14 -4.71 -3.65
CA ILE A 181 12.30 -5.56 -3.83
C ILE A 181 11.77 -6.98 -3.91
N VAL A 182 12.04 -7.68 -5.01
CA VAL A 182 11.70 -9.10 -5.19
C VAL A 182 12.98 -9.84 -5.54
N ASN A 183 13.42 -10.77 -4.67
CA ASN A 183 14.69 -11.49 -4.80
C ASN A 183 15.85 -10.57 -5.22
N SER A 184 16.06 -9.49 -4.44
CA SER A 184 17.09 -8.47 -4.65
C SER A 184 16.94 -7.58 -5.90
N ARG A 185 15.92 -7.78 -6.74
CA ARG A 185 15.60 -6.86 -7.83
C ARG A 185 14.67 -5.75 -7.36
N ILE A 186 15.05 -4.50 -7.61
CA ILE A 186 14.25 -3.31 -7.31
C ILE A 186 13.24 -3.07 -8.44
N PHE A 187 12.03 -2.68 -8.07
CA PHE A 187 10.94 -2.26 -8.93
C PHE A 187 10.38 -0.92 -8.45
N ASP A 188 10.27 0.05 -9.34
CA ASP A 188 9.57 1.32 -9.09
C ASP A 188 8.08 1.13 -9.31
N LEU A 189 7.29 1.08 -8.24
CA LEU A 189 5.85 0.78 -8.31
C LEU A 189 5.03 1.90 -8.97
N ASN A 190 5.63 3.07 -9.23
CA ASN A 190 5.02 4.11 -10.06
C ASN A 190 4.94 3.70 -11.54
N LEU A 191 5.78 2.76 -11.98
CA LEU A 191 5.74 2.17 -13.32
C LEU A 191 4.76 1.00 -13.43
N GLY A 192 4.28 0.49 -12.30
CA GLY A 192 3.25 -0.52 -12.24
C GLY A 192 3.19 -1.23 -10.89
N ARG A 193 1.97 -1.41 -10.39
CA ARG A 193 1.69 -1.93 -9.04
C ARG A 193 1.49 -3.45 -8.98
N ILE A 194 1.33 -4.10 -10.13
CA ILE A 194 1.26 -5.56 -10.23
C ILE A 194 2.59 -6.08 -10.76
N ILE A 195 3.22 -6.98 -10.01
CA ILE A 195 4.41 -7.72 -10.43
C ILE A 195 4.01 -9.18 -10.65
N VAL A 196 4.13 -9.67 -11.87
CA VAL A 196 3.96 -11.08 -12.20
C VAL A 196 5.33 -11.73 -12.23
N ILE A 197 5.49 -12.83 -11.50
CA ILE A 197 6.70 -13.66 -11.47
C ILE A 197 6.38 -15.02 -12.12
N VAL A 198 7.23 -15.42 -13.05
CA VAL A 198 7.17 -16.73 -13.71
C VAL A 198 8.47 -17.47 -13.44
N PRO A 199 8.52 -18.30 -12.38
CA PRO A 199 9.69 -19.11 -12.08
C PRO A 199 9.98 -20.11 -13.20
N GLN A 200 11.26 -20.29 -13.48
CA GLN A 200 11.76 -21.23 -14.48
C GLN A 200 12.38 -22.46 -13.81
N LYS A 201 12.45 -23.57 -14.54
CA LYS A 201 13.08 -24.83 -14.09
C LYS A 201 14.57 -24.70 -13.78
N ASP A 202 15.24 -23.70 -14.34
CA ASP A 202 16.65 -23.37 -14.07
C ASP A 202 16.83 -22.45 -12.85
N HIS A 203 15.79 -22.29 -12.03
CA HIS A 203 15.70 -21.39 -10.87
C HIS A 203 15.75 -19.89 -11.18
N SER A 204 15.89 -19.50 -12.44
CA SER A 204 15.78 -18.09 -12.82
C SER A 204 14.33 -17.60 -12.75
N LEU A 205 14.13 -16.30 -12.54
CA LEU A 205 12.82 -15.67 -12.51
C LEU A 205 12.63 -14.82 -13.76
N ARG A 206 11.51 -14.98 -14.45
CA ARG A 206 11.01 -13.98 -15.41
C ARG A 206 9.99 -13.11 -14.69
N SER A 207 9.96 -11.82 -15.01
CA SER A 207 9.03 -10.90 -14.38
C SER A 207 8.41 -9.91 -15.35
N PHE A 208 7.18 -9.51 -15.05
CA PHE A 208 6.46 -8.46 -15.74
C PHE A 208 5.94 -7.46 -14.71
N GLN A 209 6.24 -6.18 -14.91
CA GLN A 209 5.68 -5.10 -14.11
C GLN A 209 4.56 -4.45 -14.90
N ILE A 210 3.35 -4.52 -14.35
CA ILE A 210 2.13 -4.15 -15.06
C ILE A 210 1.54 -2.89 -14.45
N ASN A 211 1.43 -1.87 -15.29
CA ASN A 211 0.74 -0.64 -14.95
C ASN A 211 -0.78 -0.87 -14.96
N ILE A 212 -1.42 -0.45 -13.88
CA ILE A 212 -2.87 -0.41 -13.70
C ILE A 212 -3.26 0.89 -13.00
N PRO A 213 -4.51 1.37 -13.19
CA PRO A 213 -5.03 2.49 -12.40
C PRO A 213 -4.94 2.22 -10.89
N ILE A 214 -5.12 3.27 -10.08
CA ILE A 214 -5.37 3.09 -8.64
C ILE A 214 -6.68 2.33 -8.49
N VAL A 215 -6.62 1.20 -7.80
CA VAL A 215 -7.74 0.28 -7.60
C VAL A 215 -7.89 -0.04 -6.12
N SER A 216 -9.13 -0.34 -5.71
CA SER A 216 -9.42 -0.81 -4.36
C SER A 216 -9.10 -2.30 -4.18
N SER A 217 -9.10 -2.75 -2.93
CA SER A 217 -9.00 -4.16 -2.54
C SER A 217 -10.12 -5.03 -3.14
N GLU A 218 -11.27 -4.45 -3.50
CA GLU A 218 -12.39 -5.14 -4.13
C GLU A 218 -12.22 -5.26 -5.65
N GLU A 219 -11.55 -4.29 -6.27
CA GLU A 219 -11.37 -4.22 -7.72
C GLU A 219 -10.20 -5.08 -8.21
N ILE A 220 -9.17 -5.28 -7.39
CA ILE A 220 -7.89 -5.90 -7.78
C ILE A 220 -8.04 -7.29 -8.42
N LYS A 221 -8.97 -8.12 -7.94
CA LYS A 221 -9.19 -9.48 -8.50
C LYS A 221 -9.53 -9.46 -9.99
N LYS A 222 -10.30 -8.46 -10.44
CA LYS A 222 -10.65 -8.29 -11.86
C LYS A 222 -9.41 -7.97 -12.70
N TYR A 223 -8.46 -7.21 -12.14
CA TYR A 223 -7.21 -6.88 -12.82
C TYR A 223 -6.27 -8.07 -12.87
N ILE A 224 -6.13 -8.85 -11.79
CA ILE A 224 -5.31 -10.07 -11.76
C ILE A 224 -5.72 -11.02 -12.90
N ALA A 225 -7.02 -11.29 -13.04
CA ALA A 225 -7.53 -12.14 -14.11
C ALA A 225 -7.21 -11.59 -15.51
N LYS A 226 -7.38 -10.28 -15.74
CA LYS A 226 -7.02 -9.64 -17.01
C LYS A 226 -5.53 -9.71 -17.31
N VAL A 227 -4.68 -9.51 -16.30
CA VAL A 227 -3.22 -9.57 -16.40
C VAL A 227 -2.76 -10.96 -16.81
N LEU A 228 -3.27 -12.01 -16.16
CA LEU A 228 -2.86 -13.39 -16.44
C LEU A 228 -3.33 -13.94 -17.80
N ASN A 229 -4.23 -13.22 -18.47
CA ASN A 229 -4.68 -13.52 -19.84
C ASN A 229 -4.00 -12.65 -20.91
N ARG A 230 -3.05 -11.78 -20.56
CA ARG A 230 -2.31 -11.00 -21.58
C ARG A 230 -1.41 -11.92 -22.41
N PRO A 231 -1.35 -11.77 -23.75
CA PRO A 231 -0.61 -12.67 -24.63
C PRO A 231 0.86 -12.88 -24.26
N GLU A 232 1.56 -11.83 -23.83
CA GLU A 232 2.95 -11.88 -23.42
C GLU A 232 3.17 -12.65 -22.13
N ILE A 233 2.24 -12.56 -21.18
CA ILE A 233 2.28 -13.30 -19.91
C ILE A 233 1.92 -14.76 -20.15
N VAL A 234 0.86 -15.02 -20.94
CA VAL A 234 0.46 -16.37 -21.37
C VAL A 234 1.65 -17.09 -21.99
N ARG A 235 2.28 -16.47 -23.00
CA ARG A 235 3.46 -17.03 -23.66
C ARG A 235 4.60 -17.32 -22.69
N SER A 236 4.78 -16.47 -21.67
CA SER A 236 5.80 -16.69 -20.65
C SER A 236 5.55 -17.96 -19.88
N TYR A 237 4.36 -18.17 -19.30
CA TYR A 237 4.08 -19.32 -18.42
C TYR A 237 3.73 -20.62 -19.16
N THR A 238 3.43 -20.56 -20.45
CA THR A 238 3.26 -21.76 -21.30
C THR A 238 4.56 -22.22 -21.95
N SER A 239 5.66 -21.47 -21.79
CA SER A 239 6.97 -21.84 -22.35
C SER A 239 7.55 -23.09 -21.67
N LYS A 240 8.31 -23.91 -22.43
CA LYS A 240 8.88 -25.19 -21.94
C LYS A 240 9.75 -25.04 -20.68
N GLY A 241 10.39 -23.87 -20.52
CA GLY A 241 11.27 -23.55 -19.40
C GLY A 241 10.55 -23.16 -18.11
N SER A 242 9.26 -22.82 -18.17
CA SER A 242 8.47 -22.50 -16.98
C SER A 242 8.08 -23.77 -16.22
N ILE A 243 7.88 -23.62 -14.90
CA ILE A 243 7.37 -24.69 -14.03
C ILE A 243 5.95 -25.11 -14.43
#